data_AF-A0A8T3PUE8-F1
#
_entry.id   AF-A0A8T3PUE8-F1
#
_cell.length_a   1.000
_cell.length_b   1.000
_cell.length_c   1.000
_cell.angle_alpha   90.00
_cell.angle_beta   90.00
_cell.angle_gamma   90.00
#
_symmetry.space_group_name_H-M   'P 1'
#
loop_
_entity.id
_entity.type
_entity.pdbx_description
1 polymer ?
#
loop_
_entity_poly.entity_id
_entity_poly.type
_entity_poly.pdbx_seq_one_letter_code
_entity_poly.pdbx_strand_id
1 'polypeptide(L)'
;MWHFQPDIVLLAFTCNDVRNNSKLLEWDRMRPFYDLVDDRLVLDDSFRQSDAYRFRRSAWMQSFYAAVNASRVLQLLREGRNSWTRRRLMAQQAKSTTGTGQDGTRGVFGEPQDADWKKAWAITEQILLRIRDDVVKRDVMFLLAIT
;
A
#
# COMPACT_ATOMS: atom_id res chain seq x y z
N MET A 1 -0.63 -0.12 22.68
CA MET A 1 -1.00 1.12 23.40
C MET A 1 -0.77 2.31 22.47
N TRP A 2 -1.59 3.36 22.54
CA TRP A 2 -1.26 4.62 21.86
C TRP A 2 -0.14 5.31 22.64
N HIS A 3 0.93 5.68 21.94
CA HIS A 3 2.02 6.47 22.51
C HIS A 3 1.77 7.98 22.41
N PHE A 4 0.66 8.38 21.80
CA PHE A 4 0.27 9.76 21.54
C PHE A 4 -1.12 10.05 22.12
N GLN A 5 -1.38 11.30 22.49
CA GLN A 5 -2.68 11.81 22.95
C GLN A 5 -3.14 12.93 22.01
N PRO A 6 -3.67 12.59 20.82
CA PRO A 6 -4.15 13.60 19.89
C PRO A 6 -5.53 14.12 20.28
N ASP A 7 -5.78 15.41 20.03
CA ASP A 7 -7.13 15.99 20.14
C ASP A 7 -8.02 15.62 18.93
N ILE A 8 -7.39 15.38 17.77
CA ILE A 8 -8.05 15.03 16.51
C ILE A 8 -7.23 13.96 15.78
N VAL A 9 -7.91 12.98 15.19
CA VAL A 9 -7.34 12.05 14.21
C VAL A 9 -7.93 12.36 12.84
N LEU A 10 -7.09 12.85 11.92
CA LEU A 10 -7.43 13.07 10.52
C LEU A 10 -6.91 11.93 9.66
N LEU A 11 -7.80 11.19 9.03
CA LEU A 11 -7.46 10.21 8.01
C LEU A 11 -7.58 10.85 6.62
N ALA A 12 -6.45 11.00 5.93
CA ALA A 12 -6.43 11.39 4.52
C ALA A 12 -6.67 10.16 3.65
N PHE A 13 -7.76 10.17 2.90
CA PHE A 13 -8.20 9.11 2.01
C PHE A 13 -7.96 9.49 0.56
N THR A 14 -7.20 8.66 -0.13
CA THR A 14 -6.63 8.91 -1.45
C THR A 14 -7.09 7.85 -2.46
N CYS A 15 -6.95 8.16 -3.75
CA CYS A 15 -7.44 7.30 -4.83
C CYS A 15 -6.88 5.86 -4.84
N ASN A 16 -5.74 5.58 -4.23
CA ASN A 16 -5.18 4.22 -4.21
C ASN A 16 -5.59 3.40 -2.98
N ASP A 17 -6.18 4.01 -1.94
CA ASP A 17 -6.44 3.33 -0.66
C ASP A 17 -7.36 2.12 -0.83
N VAL A 18 -8.42 2.24 -1.64
CA VAL A 18 -9.34 1.12 -1.94
C VAL A 18 -8.60 -0.02 -2.63
N ARG A 19 -7.86 0.28 -3.71
CA ARG A 19 -7.05 -0.72 -4.44
C ARG A 19 -6.06 -1.40 -3.51
N ASN A 20 -5.48 -0.62 -2.60
CA ASN A 20 -4.44 -1.07 -1.68
C ASN A 20 -4.97 -2.10 -0.67
N ASN A 21 -6.27 -2.09 -0.39
CA ASN A 21 -6.90 -3.08 0.49
C ASN A 21 -7.21 -4.42 -0.21
N SER A 22 -6.98 -4.56 -1.52
CA SER A 22 -7.25 -5.79 -2.27
C SER A 22 -5.97 -6.48 -2.76
N LYS A 23 -5.81 -7.75 -2.38
CA LYS A 23 -4.71 -8.62 -2.85
C LYS A 23 -4.79 -8.92 -4.35
N LEU A 24 -5.99 -8.84 -4.93
CA LEU A 24 -6.22 -9.10 -6.36
C LEU A 24 -5.90 -7.88 -7.21
N LEU A 25 -6.24 -6.68 -6.72
CA LEU A 25 -6.02 -5.42 -7.45
C LEU A 25 -4.64 -4.80 -7.20
N GLU A 26 -4.00 -5.09 -6.07
CA GLU A 26 -2.68 -4.58 -5.73
C GLU A 26 -1.55 -5.39 -6.39
N TRP A 27 -0.56 -4.66 -6.91
CA TRP A 27 0.62 -5.26 -7.52
C TRP A 27 1.68 -5.63 -6.49
N ASP A 28 1.85 -4.83 -5.43
CA ASP A 28 2.74 -5.17 -4.32
C ASP A 28 2.05 -6.10 -3.30
N ARG A 29 2.41 -7.38 -3.36
CA ARG A 29 1.85 -8.44 -2.52
C ARG A 29 2.73 -8.82 -1.33
N MET A 30 3.91 -8.21 -1.15
CA MET A 30 4.81 -8.51 -0.02
C MET A 30 4.46 -7.70 1.23
N ARG A 31 3.16 -7.62 1.54
CA ARG A 31 2.61 -6.86 2.66
C ARG A 31 1.36 -7.57 3.21
N PRO A 32 0.93 -7.28 4.45
CA PRO A 32 -0.31 -7.84 4.98
C PRO A 32 -1.51 -7.30 4.22
N PHE A 33 -2.56 -8.11 4.13
CA PHE A 33 -3.89 -7.72 3.67
C PHE A 33 -4.93 -8.11 4.71
N TYR A 34 -6.13 -7.55 4.59
CA TYR A 34 -7.30 -8.08 5.27
C TYR A 34 -8.15 -8.85 4.28
N ASP A 35 -8.69 -9.98 4.73
CA ASP A 35 -9.85 -10.62 4.12
C ASP A 35 -11.10 -10.31 4.94
N LEU A 36 -12.26 -10.46 4.29
CA LEU A 36 -13.55 -10.32 4.94
C LEU A 36 -14.19 -11.70 5.07
N VAL A 37 -14.36 -12.17 6.31
CA VAL A 37 -15.00 -13.44 6.65
C VAL A 37 -16.08 -13.17 7.68
N ASP A 38 -17.34 -13.49 7.35
CA ASP A 38 -18.51 -13.20 8.20
C ASP A 38 -18.53 -11.74 8.69
N ASP A 39 -18.35 -10.80 7.76
CA ASP A 39 -18.28 -9.35 7.98
C ASP A 39 -17.18 -8.89 8.96
N ARG A 40 -16.19 -9.75 9.23
CA ARG A 40 -15.05 -9.43 10.09
C ARG A 40 -13.76 -9.38 9.29
N LEU A 41 -12.95 -8.38 9.62
CA LEU A 41 -11.58 -8.25 9.11
C LEU A 41 -10.71 -9.35 9.72
N VAL A 42 -10.19 -10.22 8.85
CA VAL A 42 -9.22 -11.26 9.20
C VAL A 42 -7.89 -10.90 8.55
N LEU A 43 -6.83 -10.78 9.36
CA LEU A 43 -5.51 -10.44 8.87
C LEU A 43 -4.91 -11.64 8.10
N ASP A 44 -4.58 -11.43 6.82
CA ASP A 44 -3.76 -12.32 6.02
C ASP A 44 -2.30 -11.81 6.03
N ASP A 45 -1.45 -12.49 6.80
CA ASP A 45 0.00 -12.26 6.82
C ASP A 45 0.80 -13.40 6.15
N SER A 46 0.13 -14.25 5.36
CA SER A 46 0.73 -15.41 4.66
C SER A 46 1.89 -15.04 3.74
N PHE A 47 1.98 -13.78 3.29
CA PHE A 47 3.11 -13.26 2.52
C PHE A 47 4.46 -13.53 3.22
N ARG A 48 4.47 -13.59 4.56
CA ARG A 48 5.65 -13.90 5.37
C ARG A 48 6.22 -15.29 5.10
N GLN A 49 5.40 -16.22 4.62
CA GLN A 49 5.79 -17.59 4.30
C GLN A 49 6.25 -17.76 2.85
N SER A 50 6.05 -16.75 2.00
CA SER A 50 6.52 -16.82 0.60
C SER A 50 8.04 -16.92 0.53
N ASP A 51 8.55 -17.72 -0.41
CA ASP A 51 10.00 -17.88 -0.63
C ASP A 51 10.67 -16.54 -0.95
N ALA A 52 10.00 -15.68 -1.72
CA ALA A 52 10.48 -14.34 -2.03
C ALA A 52 10.69 -13.50 -0.76
N TYR A 53 9.73 -13.51 0.17
CA TYR A 53 9.85 -12.78 1.43
C TYR A 53 10.93 -13.38 2.33
N ARG A 54 10.94 -14.71 2.50
CA ARG A 54 11.93 -15.42 3.32
C ARG A 54 13.35 -15.21 2.79
N PHE A 55 13.55 -15.25 1.48
CA PHE A 55 14.83 -14.94 0.86
C PHE A 55 15.26 -13.50 1.09
N ARG A 56 14.35 -12.52 0.92
CA ARG A 56 14.63 -11.11 1.24
C ARG A 56 15.00 -10.88 2.71
N ARG A 57 14.43 -11.68 3.62
CA ARG A 57 14.71 -11.63 5.06
C ARG A 57 15.88 -12.53 5.49
N SER A 58 16.47 -13.31 4.59
CA SER A 58 17.61 -14.17 4.90
C SER A 58 18.83 -13.38 5.35
N ALA A 59 19.65 -13.96 6.23
CA ALA A 59 20.88 -13.33 6.70
C ALA A 59 21.81 -12.95 5.55
N TRP A 60 21.93 -13.81 4.53
CA TRP A 60 22.69 -13.53 3.31
C TRP A 60 22.26 -12.22 2.64
N MET A 61 20.95 -12.06 2.36
CA MET A 61 20.45 -10.88 1.69
C MET A 61 20.55 -9.63 2.57
N GLN A 62 20.31 -9.77 3.88
CA GLN A 62 20.48 -8.67 4.83
C GLN A 62 21.94 -8.21 4.94
N SER A 63 22.90 -9.15 4.96
CA SER A 63 24.34 -8.84 4.94
C SER A 63 24.76 -8.20 3.62
N PHE A 64 24.24 -8.67 2.49
CA PHE A 64 24.47 -8.03 1.20
C PHE A 64 23.97 -6.58 1.19
N TYR A 65 22.74 -6.33 1.66
CA TYR A 65 22.22 -4.96 1.77
C TYR A 65 23.05 -4.11 2.74
N ALA A 66 23.51 -4.67 3.85
CA ALA A 66 24.40 -3.96 4.78
C ALA A 66 25.74 -3.58 4.11
N ALA A 67 26.34 -4.49 3.34
CA ALA A 67 27.59 -4.22 2.61
C ALA A 67 27.41 -3.14 1.53
N VAL A 68 26.32 -3.19 0.77
CA VAL A 68 25.96 -2.14 -0.20
C VAL A 68 25.76 -0.80 0.53
N ASN A 69 25.05 -0.81 1.65
CA ASN A 69 24.78 0.40 2.45
C ASN A 69 26.02 0.91 3.21
N ALA A 70 27.04 0.10 3.43
CA ALA A 70 28.32 0.56 3.99
C ALA A 70 29.21 1.26 2.94
N SER A 71 28.95 1.04 1.64
CA SER A 71 29.75 1.59 0.55
C SER A 71 29.06 2.76 -0.16
N ARG A 72 29.64 3.96 -0.02
CA ARG A 72 29.18 5.16 -0.73
C ARG A 72 29.28 5.02 -2.25
N VAL A 73 30.26 4.27 -2.75
CA VAL A 73 30.43 4.00 -4.18
C VAL A 73 29.31 3.09 -4.70
N LEU A 74 28.97 2.02 -3.96
CA LEU A 74 27.87 1.12 -4.37
C LEU A 74 26.50 1.81 -4.26
N GLN A 75 26.29 2.65 -3.25
CA GLN A 75 25.09 3.50 -3.17
C GLN A 75 24.99 4.44 -4.37
N LEU A 76 26.09 5.09 -4.76
CA LEU A 76 26.12 6.00 -5.91
C LEU A 76 25.84 5.25 -7.21
N LEU A 77 26.43 4.07 -7.42
CA LEU A 77 26.15 3.23 -8.60
C LEU A 77 24.69 2.76 -8.62
N ARG A 78 24.13 2.38 -7.47
CA ARG A 78 22.72 1.99 -7.34
C ARG A 78 21.78 3.15 -7.67
N GLU A 79 22.04 4.34 -7.14
CA GLU A 79 21.24 5.54 -7.44
C GLU A 79 21.44 6.03 -8.88
N GLY A 80 22.64 5.91 -9.43
CA GLY A 80 22.93 6.17 -10.84
C GLY A 80 22.10 5.25 -11.75
N ARG A 81 22.09 3.94 -11.47
CA ARG A 81 21.24 2.99 -12.19
C ARG A 81 19.75 3.31 -12.01
N ASN A 82 19.29 3.54 -10.78
CA ASN A 82 17.88 3.83 -10.49
C ASN A 82 17.41 5.13 -11.14
N SER A 83 18.26 6.17 -11.20
CA SER A 83 17.94 7.43 -11.85
C SER A 83 17.86 7.28 -13.37
N TRP A 84 18.76 6.48 -13.97
CA TRP A 84 18.70 6.18 -15.40
C TRP A 84 17.45 5.35 -15.76
N THR A 85 17.13 4.31 -14.99
CA THR A 85 15.91 3.52 -15.17
C THR A 85 14.66 4.38 -15.00
N ARG A 86 14.59 5.24 -13.97
CA ARG A 86 13.46 6.19 -13.78
C ARG A 86 13.31 7.13 -14.97
N ARG A 87 14.41 7.73 -15.45
CA ARG A 87 14.38 8.60 -16.64
C ARG A 87 13.88 7.86 -17.88
N ARG A 88 14.30 6.61 -18.08
CA ARG A 88 13.85 5.78 -19.19
C ARG A 88 12.36 5.43 -19.08
N LEU A 89 11.89 5.06 -17.90
CA LEU A 89 10.47 4.77 -17.65
C LEU A 89 9.60 6.02 -17.84
N MET A 90 10.03 7.19 -17.34
CA MET A 90 9.31 8.44 -17.57
C MET A 90 9.31 8.86 -19.04
N ALA A 91 10.42 8.66 -19.76
CA ALA A 91 10.48 8.90 -21.21
C ALA A 91 9.58 7.93 -22.00
N GLN A 92 9.39 6.70 -21.51
CA GLN A 92 8.46 5.74 -22.10
C GLN A 92 7.01 6.11 -21.77
N GLN A 93 6.71 6.50 -20.53
CA GLN A 93 5.39 6.96 -20.10
C GLN A 93 4.94 8.23 -20.82
N ALA A 94 5.84 9.20 -21.01
CA ALA A 94 5.57 10.42 -21.79
C ALA A 94 5.24 10.11 -23.26
N LYS A 95 5.83 9.04 -23.82
CA LYS A 95 5.54 8.55 -25.17
C LYS A 95 4.26 7.71 -25.25
N SER A 96 3.82 7.10 -24.15
CA SER A 96 2.57 6.34 -24.07
C SER A 96 1.36 7.18 -23.64
N THR A 97 1.46 8.52 -23.63
CA THR A 97 0.35 9.44 -23.31
C THR A 97 -0.71 9.52 -24.44
N THR A 98 -0.88 8.43 -25.20
CA THR A 98 -1.95 8.27 -26.19
C THR A 98 -2.53 6.86 -26.02
N GLY A 99 -3.57 6.76 -25.19
CA GLY A 99 -4.43 5.57 -25.12
C GLY A 99 -4.25 4.70 -23.88
N THR A 100 -5.36 4.51 -23.15
CA THR A 100 -5.62 3.49 -22.13
C THR A 100 -5.01 3.71 -20.72
N GLY A 101 -5.76 4.43 -19.88
CA GLY A 101 -6.12 4.14 -18.48
C GLY A 101 -5.30 3.22 -17.57
N GLN A 102 -3.99 3.10 -17.71
CA GLN A 102 -3.13 2.21 -16.91
C GLN A 102 -2.78 2.75 -15.50
N ASP A 103 -3.41 3.82 -15.03
CA ASP A 103 -3.19 4.31 -13.66
C ASP A 103 -4.07 3.58 -12.62
N GLY A 104 -5.11 2.84 -13.05
CA GLY A 104 -6.00 2.11 -12.13
C GLY A 104 -6.72 2.99 -11.09
N THR A 105 -6.61 4.31 -11.21
CA THR A 105 -7.21 5.36 -10.36
C THR A 105 -8.49 5.92 -10.97
N ARG A 106 -8.76 5.65 -12.25
CA ARG A 106 -9.93 6.17 -12.96
C ARG A 106 -11.19 5.43 -12.50
N GLY A 107 -12.07 6.13 -11.77
CA GLY A 107 -13.36 5.61 -11.34
C GLY A 107 -13.40 5.01 -9.94
N VAL A 108 -12.35 5.17 -9.11
CA VAL A 108 -12.31 4.61 -7.74
C VAL A 108 -13.44 5.15 -6.87
N PHE A 109 -13.75 6.45 -6.98
CA PHE A 109 -14.88 7.09 -6.27
C PHE A 109 -16.24 6.90 -6.97
N GLY A 110 -16.28 6.18 -8.09
CA GLY A 110 -17.52 5.79 -8.76
C GLY A 110 -18.10 4.50 -8.16
N GLU A 111 -19.29 4.13 -8.61
CA GLU A 111 -19.91 2.86 -8.19
C GLU A 111 -19.04 1.68 -8.64
N PRO A 112 -18.64 0.76 -7.73
CA PRO A 112 -17.79 -0.36 -8.06
C PRO A 112 -18.52 -1.35 -8.97
N GLN A 113 -17.99 -1.56 -10.17
CA GLN A 113 -18.67 -2.35 -11.20
C GLN A 113 -18.37 -3.85 -11.10
N ASP A 114 -17.16 -4.24 -10.69
CA ASP A 114 -16.76 -5.65 -10.59
C ASP A 114 -16.74 -6.17 -9.15
N ALA A 115 -16.65 -7.50 -9.00
CA ALA A 115 -16.66 -8.15 -7.70
C ALA A 115 -15.42 -7.82 -6.85
N ASP A 116 -14.27 -7.61 -7.49
CA ASP A 116 -13.00 -7.35 -6.81
C ASP A 116 -12.97 -5.94 -6.20
N TRP A 117 -13.47 -4.93 -6.92
CA TRP A 117 -13.65 -3.56 -6.40
C TRP A 117 -14.75 -3.50 -5.33
N LYS A 118 -15.84 -4.26 -5.47
CA LYS A 118 -16.86 -4.37 -4.42
C LYS A 118 -16.28 -4.95 -3.13
N LYS A 119 -15.50 -6.03 -3.23
CA LYS A 119 -14.80 -6.63 -2.07
C LYS A 119 -13.78 -5.64 -1.47
N ALA A 120 -13.01 -4.96 -2.31
CA ALA A 120 -12.04 -3.95 -1.87
C ALA A 120 -12.71 -2.80 -1.09
N TRP A 121 -13.85 -2.31 -1.59
CA TRP A 121 -14.66 -1.30 -0.90
C TRP A 121 -15.20 -1.81 0.43
N ALA A 122 -15.78 -3.02 0.48
CA ALA A 122 -16.28 -3.60 1.71
C ALA A 122 -15.18 -3.74 2.78
N ILE A 123 -13.98 -4.17 2.41
CA ILE A 123 -12.82 -4.22 3.33
C ILE A 123 -12.45 -2.81 3.80
N THR A 124 -12.42 -1.84 2.87
CA THR A 124 -12.07 -0.45 3.17
C THR A 124 -13.05 0.17 4.18
N GLU A 125 -14.36 -0.01 3.95
CA GLU A 125 -15.40 0.46 4.86
C GLU A 125 -15.24 -0.13 6.26
N GLN A 126 -15.00 -1.43 6.36
CA GLN A 126 -14.78 -2.09 7.65
C GLN A 126 -13.53 -1.58 8.36
N ILE A 127 -12.44 -1.28 7.63
CA ILE A 127 -11.24 -0.67 8.21
C ILE A 127 -11.56 0.74 8.73
N LEU A 128 -12.27 1.56 7.95
CA LEU A 128 -12.67 2.91 8.35
C LEU A 128 -13.54 2.90 9.60
N LEU A 129 -14.52 1.99 9.66
CA LEU A 129 -15.36 1.79 10.84
C LEU A 129 -14.53 1.39 12.05
N ARG A 130 -13.57 0.46 11.88
CA ARG A 130 -12.69 0.01 12.96
C ARG A 130 -11.83 1.15 13.50
N ILE A 131 -11.26 1.97 12.62
CA ILE A 131 -10.46 3.15 12.99
C ILE A 131 -11.35 4.15 13.74
N ARG A 132 -12.50 4.51 13.17
CA ARG A 132 -13.47 5.42 13.80
C ARG A 132 -13.84 4.94 15.20
N ASP A 133 -14.20 3.67 15.35
CA ASP A 133 -14.62 3.12 16.64
C ASP A 133 -13.48 3.14 17.66
N ASP A 134 -12.24 2.87 17.24
CA ASP A 134 -11.08 2.93 18.14
C ASP A 134 -10.75 4.37 18.57
N VAL A 135 -11.02 5.37 17.73
CA VAL A 135 -10.86 6.81 18.02
C VAL A 135 -11.99 7.31 18.93
N VAL A 136 -13.25 7.03 18.59
CA VAL A 136 -14.44 7.48 19.34
C VAL A 136 -14.49 6.86 20.74
N LYS A 137 -14.07 5.60 20.92
CA LYS A 137 -13.94 4.97 22.25
C LYS A 137 -13.00 5.71 23.20
N ARG A 138 -12.16 6.61 22.69
CA ARG A 138 -11.19 7.40 23.44
C ARG A 138 -11.62 8.86 23.60
N ASP A 139 -12.83 9.21 23.19
CA ASP A 139 -13.35 10.58 23.22
C ASP A 139 -12.53 11.56 22.37
N VAL A 140 -11.94 11.06 21.28
CA VAL A 140 -11.16 11.85 20.31
C VAL A 140 -12.00 12.08 19.06
N MET A 141 -11.84 13.24 18.42
CA MET A 141 -12.53 13.54 17.16
C MET A 141 -11.90 12.78 15.98
N PHE A 142 -12.73 12.10 15.18
CA PHE A 142 -12.31 11.45 13.93
C PHE A 142 -12.82 12.22 12.72
N LEU A 143 -11.90 12.58 11.81
CA LEU A 143 -12.22 13.24 10.55
C LEU A 143 -11.66 12.43 9.37
N LEU A 144 -12.47 12.30 8.32
CA LEU A 144 -12.06 11.72 7.04
C LEU A 144 -11.96 12.84 6.01
N ALA A 145 -10.77 13.06 5.45
CA ALA A 145 -10.56 13.99 4.35
C ALA A 145 -10.30 13.20 3.07
N ILE A 146 -11.11 13.42 2.04
CA ILE A 146 -10.94 12.78 0.73
C ILE A 146 -10.15 13.74 -0.16
N THR A 147 -9.07 13.25 -0.78
CA THR A 147 -8.11 14.04 -1.57
C THR A 147 -7.96 13.54 -2.99
#